data_AF-A0A8J7Z8A9-F1
#
_entry.id   AF-A0A8J7Z8A9-F1
#
_cell.length_a   1.000
_cell.length_b   1.000
_cell.length_c   1.000
_cell.angle_alpha   90.00
_cell.angle_beta   90.00
_cell.angle_gamma   90.00
#
_symmetry.space_group_name_H-M   'P 1'
#
loop_
_entity.id
_entity.type
_entity.pdbx_description
1 polymer ?
#
loop_
_entity_poly.entity_id
_entity_poly.type
_entity_poly.pdbx_seq_one_letter_code
_entity_poly.pdbx_strand_id
1 'polypeptide(L)'
;MAKEDKKLVWVHPCVDCGCDCDDVANDHYHITLELPGVKKKDIDLKIIKSGLRLRANKGKNIEYVSELKFLCDADTDKVEAKYEDGLLTVDVPFDCPDPFRDVSSVKVD
;
A
#
# COMPACT_ATOMS: atom_id res chain seq x y z
N MET A 1 6.25 -32.24 0.23
CA MET A 1 5.38 -31.62 1.25
C MET A 1 4.29 -30.88 0.50
N ALA A 2 3.08 -31.46 0.41
CA ALA A 2 1.97 -30.82 -0.26
C ALA A 2 1.60 -29.55 0.52
N LYS A 3 1.72 -28.36 -0.08
CA LYS A 3 1.08 -27.17 0.46
C LYS A 3 -0.42 -27.48 0.46
N GLU A 4 -1.02 -27.58 1.64
CA GLU A 4 -2.47 -27.64 1.78
C GLU A 4 -3.08 -26.56 0.89
N ASP A 5 -4.09 -26.93 0.09
CA ASP A 5 -4.75 -26.07 -0.90
C ASP A 5 -5.55 -24.98 -0.16
N LYS A 6 -4.85 -23.92 0.27
CA LYS A 6 -5.45 -22.78 0.96
C LYS A 6 -6.22 -21.96 -0.06
N LYS A 7 -7.45 -21.59 0.29
CA LYS A 7 -8.25 -20.66 -0.50
C LYS A 7 -7.61 -19.28 -0.45
N LEU A 8 -7.10 -18.83 -1.59
CA LEU A 8 -6.59 -17.48 -1.77
C LEU A 8 -7.76 -16.51 -1.90
N VAL A 9 -7.76 -15.47 -1.08
CA VAL A 9 -8.72 -14.37 -1.15
C VAL A 9 -7.95 -13.10 -1.47
N TRP A 10 -8.20 -12.56 -2.67
CA TRP A 10 -7.62 -11.29 -3.07
C TRP A 10 -8.35 -10.16 -2.35
N VAL A 11 -7.59 -9.35 -1.63
CA VAL A 11 -8.08 -8.13 -0.99
C VAL A 11 -7.62 -6.97 -1.84
N HIS A 12 -8.57 -6.25 -2.41
CA HIS A 12 -8.27 -5.02 -3.13
C HIS A 12 -7.95 -3.93 -2.10
N PRO A 13 -6.73 -3.36 -2.13
CA PRO A 13 -6.43 -2.23 -1.28
C PRO A 13 -7.29 -1.06 -1.76
N CYS A 14 -8.04 -0.44 -0.85
CA CYS A 14 -8.59 0.88 -1.12
C CYS A 14 -7.44 1.86 -0.93
N VAL A 15 -7.09 2.56 -2.00
CA VAL A 15 -6.05 3.58 -2.02
C VAL A 15 -6.77 4.87 -2.39
N ASP A 16 -6.52 5.93 -1.64
CA ASP A 16 -6.91 7.26 -2.09
C ASP A 16 -6.04 7.58 -3.32
N CYS A 17 -6.62 7.36 -4.50
CA CYS A 17 -5.88 7.28 -5.75
C CYS A 17 -5.51 8.69 -6.24
N GLY A 18 -4.33 9.16 -5.85
CA GLY A 18 -3.67 10.30 -6.49
C GLY A 18 -2.22 10.42 -6.02
N CYS A 19 -1.26 10.32 -6.95
CA CYS A 19 0.00 11.05 -6.80
C CYS A 19 -0.16 12.31 -7.67
N ASP A 20 -1.12 13.16 -7.29
CA ASP A 20 -1.22 14.52 -7.84
C ASP A 20 -0.35 15.38 -6.97
N CYS A 21 0.78 15.80 -7.53
CA CYS A 21 1.77 16.61 -6.84
C CYS A 21 1.27 18.05 -6.81
N ASP A 22 0.16 18.30 -6.13
CA ASP A 22 -0.25 19.66 -5.76
C ASP A 22 0.79 20.20 -4.76
N ASP A 23 1.07 21.50 -4.81
CA ASP A 23 2.18 22.25 -4.17
C ASP A 23 2.42 22.05 -2.65
N VAL A 24 1.71 21.13 -1.99
CA VAL A 24 1.75 20.84 -0.56
C VAL A 24 2.61 19.59 -0.31
N ALA A 25 3.88 19.82 0.03
CA ALA A 25 4.83 18.79 0.43
C ALA A 25 4.38 18.01 1.68
N ASN A 26 3.57 16.95 1.52
CA ASN A 26 3.46 15.80 2.42
C ASN A 26 2.50 14.72 1.87
N ASP A 27 2.75 14.22 0.66
CA ASP A 27 1.85 13.23 0.07
C ASP A 27 2.03 11.84 0.71
N HIS A 28 0.91 11.23 1.11
CA HIS A 28 0.86 9.91 1.73
C HIS A 28 -0.08 9.00 0.95
N TYR A 29 0.33 7.75 0.72
CA TYR A 29 -0.62 6.72 0.33
C TYR A 29 -1.37 6.25 1.58
N HIS A 30 -2.66 6.58 1.65
CA HIS A 30 -3.58 6.03 2.63
C HIS A 30 -4.15 4.73 2.10
N ILE A 31 -3.67 3.60 2.63
CA ILE A 31 -4.03 2.26 2.15
C ILE A 31 -4.84 1.56 3.23
N THR A 32 -6.02 1.07 2.87
CA THR A 32 -6.86 0.28 3.78
C THR A 32 -7.16 -1.11 3.20
N LEU A 33 -7.03 -2.12 4.06
CA LEU A 33 -7.13 -3.54 3.71
C LEU A 33 -8.01 -4.26 4.75
N GLU A 34 -9.11 -4.83 4.28
CA GLU A 34 -10.06 -5.56 5.12
C GLU A 34 -9.63 -7.03 5.30
N LEU A 35 -9.27 -7.40 6.54
CA LEU A 35 -8.77 -8.71 6.96
C LEU A 35 -9.56 -9.28 8.15
N PRO A 36 -10.90 -9.45 8.03
CA PRO A 36 -11.76 -9.81 9.15
C PRO A 36 -11.42 -11.19 9.75
N GLY A 37 -11.11 -11.19 11.05
CA GLY A 37 -10.82 -12.39 11.83
C GLY A 37 -9.39 -12.92 11.66
N VAL A 38 -8.49 -12.14 11.06
CA VAL A 38 -7.05 -12.42 11.05
C VAL A 38 -6.42 -11.92 12.36
N LYS A 39 -5.46 -12.65 12.91
CA LYS A 39 -4.70 -12.18 14.08
C LYS A 39 -3.50 -11.37 13.58
N LYS A 40 -3.15 -10.28 14.28
CA LYS A 40 -2.02 -9.41 13.92
C LYS A 40 -0.72 -10.17 13.63
N LYS A 41 -0.44 -11.23 14.40
CA LYS A 41 0.77 -12.07 14.25
C LYS A 41 0.81 -12.91 12.96
N ASP A 42 -0.34 -13.11 12.33
CA ASP A 42 -0.50 -13.93 11.12
C ASP A 42 -0.51 -13.04 9.85
N ILE A 43 -0.23 -11.74 10.00
CA ILE A 43 -0.11 -10.73 8.93
C ILE A 43 1.38 -10.54 8.58
N ASP A 44 1.74 -10.83 7.34
CA ASP A 44 3.03 -10.52 6.73
C ASP A 44 2.82 -9.37 5.73
N LEU A 45 3.21 -8.15 6.13
CA LEU A 45 3.16 -6.95 5.30
C LEU A 45 4.58 -6.56 4.90
N LYS A 46 4.81 -6.43 3.59
CA LYS A 46 6.10 -6.01 3.03
C LYS A 46 5.89 -4.80 2.16
N ILE A 47 6.72 -3.79 2.37
CA ILE A 47 6.66 -2.53 1.65
C ILE A 47 8.05 -2.24 1.12
N ILE A 48 8.10 -1.88 -0.15
CA ILE A 48 9.28 -1.43 -0.88
C ILE A 48 8.93 -0.10 -1.53
N LYS A 49 9.95 0.63 -1.99
CA LYS A 49 9.77 1.95 -2.65
C LYS A 49 8.70 1.94 -3.74
N SER A 50 8.65 0.87 -4.53
CA SER A 50 7.75 0.75 -5.68
C SER A 50 6.41 0.06 -5.38
N GLY A 51 6.13 -0.36 -4.15
CA GLY A 51 4.88 -1.06 -3.86
C GLY A 51 4.79 -1.81 -2.53
N LEU A 52 3.64 -2.45 -2.36
CA LEU A 52 3.24 -3.18 -1.17
C LEU A 52 2.82 -4.60 -1.53
N ARG A 53 3.15 -5.55 -0.65
CA ARG A 53 2.66 -6.92 -0.69
C ARG A 53 2.18 -7.34 0.69
N LEU A 54 0.95 -7.84 0.75
CA LEU A 54 0.33 -8.39 1.95
C LEU A 54 0.08 -9.88 1.78
N ARG A 55 0.40 -10.66 2.82
CA ARG A 55 -0.09 -12.03 3.00
C ARG A 55 -0.60 -12.20 4.42
N ALA A 56 -1.83 -12.65 4.58
CA ALA A 56 -2.41 -12.81 5.90
C ALA A 56 -3.15 -14.14 6.02
N ASN A 57 -2.77 -14.97 7.01
CA ASN A 57 -3.38 -16.29 7.19
C ASN A 57 -4.57 -16.21 8.15
N LYS A 58 -5.75 -16.65 7.69
CA LYS A 58 -6.93 -16.84 8.54
C LYS A 58 -7.12 -18.33 8.82
N GLY A 59 -6.54 -18.79 9.93
CA GLY A 59 -6.54 -20.19 10.30
C GLY A 59 -5.74 -21.05 9.30
N LYS A 60 -6.22 -22.27 9.01
CA LYS A 60 -5.53 -23.20 8.10
C LYS A 60 -6.02 -23.13 6.66
N ASN A 61 -7.16 -22.51 6.39
CA ASN A 61 -7.90 -22.72 5.13
C ASN A 61 -7.92 -21.49 4.22
N ILE A 62 -7.71 -20.28 4.75
CA ILE A 62 -7.83 -19.03 4.00
C ILE A 62 -6.52 -18.24 4.11
N GLU A 63 -6.02 -17.77 2.98
CA GLU A 63 -4.91 -16.82 2.90
C GLU A 63 -5.35 -15.58 2.12
N TYR A 64 -5.35 -14.44 2.78
CA TYR A 64 -5.57 -13.14 2.16
C TYR A 64 -4.29 -12.69 1.48
N VAL A 65 -4.41 -12.20 0.26
CA VAL A 65 -3.29 -11.68 -0.53
C VAL A 65 -3.65 -10.33 -1.11
N SER A 66 -2.69 -9.41 -1.08
CA SER A 66 -2.81 -8.12 -1.76
C SER A 66 -1.46 -7.71 -2.33
N GLU A 67 -1.49 -7.05 -3.48
CA GLU A 67 -0.33 -6.48 -4.12
C GLU A 67 -0.73 -5.13 -4.74
N LEU A 68 0.06 -4.11 -4.45
CA LEU A 68 -0.14 -2.75 -4.92
C LEU A 68 1.19 -2.22 -5.44
N LYS A 69 1.17 -1.56 -6.60
CA LYS A 69 2.31 -0.81 -7.10
C LYS A 69 2.08 0.66 -6.80
N PHE A 70 3.11 1.32 -6.28
CA PHE A 70 3.09 2.75 -6.08
C PHE A 70 3.46 3.47 -7.37
N LEU A 71 2.89 4.65 -7.57
CA LEU A 71 3.22 5.51 -8.71
C LEU A 71 4.47 6.34 -8.42
N CYS A 72 4.65 6.73 -7.16
CA CYS A 72 5.74 7.53 -6.63
C CYS A 72 6.51 6.72 -5.60
N ASP A 73 7.81 6.99 -5.48
CA ASP A 73 8.68 6.19 -4.61
C ASP A 73 8.36 6.45 -3.13
N ALA A 74 7.94 5.40 -2.44
CA ALA A 74 7.64 5.45 -1.01
C ALA A 74 8.90 5.63 -0.16
N ASP A 75 8.78 6.45 0.89
CA ASP A 75 9.72 6.54 2.00
C ASP A 75 9.42 5.40 2.99
N THR A 76 10.12 4.28 2.78
CA THR A 76 9.93 3.05 3.55
C THR A 76 10.33 3.17 5.03
N ASP A 77 11.11 4.19 5.40
CA ASP A 77 11.62 4.36 6.77
C ASP A 77 10.59 5.02 7.69
N LYS A 78 9.61 5.74 7.13
CA LYS A 78 8.58 6.48 7.87
C LYS A 78 7.18 5.85 7.78
N VAL A 79 7.08 4.62 7.29
CA VAL A 79 5.79 3.95 7.13
C VAL A 79 5.16 3.62 8.48
N GLU A 80 3.88 3.94 8.63
CA GLU A 80 3.08 3.56 9.79
C GLU A 80 2.00 2.56 9.40
N ALA A 81 1.78 1.54 10.24
CA ALA A 81 0.74 0.53 10.03
C ALA A 81 -0.03 0.27 11.32
N LYS A 82 -1.35 0.34 11.24
CA LYS A 82 -2.30 0.11 12.33
C LYS A 82 -3.28 -0.99 11.96
N TYR A 83 -3.57 -1.87 12.91
CA TYR A 83 -4.50 -2.98 12.70
C TYR A 83 -5.47 -3.05 13.87
N GLU A 84 -6.74 -2.77 13.59
CA GLU A 84 -7.83 -2.72 14.58
C GLU A 84 -9.10 -3.32 13.96
N ASP A 85 -9.82 -4.16 14.72
CA ASP A 85 -11.11 -4.75 14.32
C ASP A 85 -11.17 -5.41 12.93
N GLY A 86 -10.05 -5.96 12.46
CA GLY A 86 -9.98 -6.59 11.15
C GLY A 86 -9.70 -5.64 10.00
N LEU A 87 -9.42 -4.37 10.27
CA LEU A 87 -9.01 -3.36 9.29
C LEU A 87 -7.53 -3.03 9.48
N LEU A 88 -6.75 -3.24 8.42
CA LEU A 88 -5.34 -2.82 8.34
C LEU A 88 -5.28 -1.50 7.60
N THR A 89 -4.83 -0.46 8.29
CA THR A 89 -4.54 0.87 7.73
C THR A 89 -3.03 1.05 7.65
N VAL A 90 -2.55 1.47 6.50
CA VAL A 90 -1.13 1.71 6.24
C VAL A 90 -0.99 3.10 5.64
N ASP A 91 -0.18 3.92 6.29
CA ASP A 91 0.18 5.26 5.87
C ASP A 91 1.61 5.23 5.33
N VAL A 92 1.77 5.43 4.03
CA VAL A 92 3.06 5.34 3.34
C VAL A 92 3.40 6.73 2.79
N PRO A 93 4.30 7.48 3.44
CA PRO A 93 4.78 8.75 2.89
C PRO A 93 5.57 8.50 1.61
N PHE A 94 5.51 9.45 0.68
CA PHE A 94 6.36 9.46 -0.51
C PHE A 94 6.83 10.88 -0.80
N ASP A 95 8.01 10.99 -1.40
CA ASP A 95 8.44 12.23 -2.01
C ASP A 95 7.94 12.24 -3.44
N CYS A 96 7.12 13.24 -3.82
CA CYS A 96 6.89 13.51 -5.24
C CYS A 96 8.02 14.41 -5.76
N PRO A 97 8.94 13.90 -6.60
CA PRO A 97 9.82 14.75 -7.36
C PRO A 97 8.97 15.40 -8.47
N ASP A 98 8.43 16.60 -8.27
CA ASP A 98 7.80 17.34 -9.36
C ASP A 98 8.89 17.86 -10.31
N PRO A 99 9.08 17.24 -11.50
CA PRO A 99 10.13 17.65 -12.41
C PRO A 99 9.76 18.95 -13.15
N PHE A 100 8.52 19.44 -13.01
CA PHE A 100 8.02 20.63 -13.67
C PHE A 100 8.00 21.87 -12.76
N ARG A 101 8.33 21.75 -11.47
CA ARG A 101 8.29 22.84 -10.49
C ARG A 101 9.09 24.06 -10.91
N ASP A 102 10.25 23.82 -11.52
CA ASP A 102 11.22 24.84 -11.89
C ASP A 102 11.48 24.88 -13.41
N VAL A 103 10.50 24.51 -14.23
CA VAL A 103 10.67 24.52 -15.69
C VAL A 103 9.95 25.68 -16.37
N SER A 104 10.57 26.20 -17.43
CA SER A 104 10.01 27.29 -18.23
C SER A 104 8.87 26.79 -19.12
N SER A 105 7.75 27.49 -19.12
CA SER A 105 6.61 27.17 -19.98
C SER A 105 6.94 27.42 -21.46
N VAL A 106 6.65 26.45 -22.32
CA VAL A 106 6.80 26.57 -23.77
C VAL A 106 5.46 26.99 -24.39
N LYS A 107 5.47 28.06 -25.19
CA LYS A 107 4.30 28.47 -25.98
C LYS A 107 4.15 27.53 -27.18
N VAL A 108 2.96 26.97 -27.35
CA VAL A 108 2.59 26.16 -28.52
C VAL A 108 1.90 27.10 -29.52
N ASP A 109 2.34 27.06 -30.78
CA ASP A 109 1.77 27.80 -31.92
C ASP A 109 0.70 26.98 -32.63
#